data_AF-A0A1H0Y596-F1
#
_entry.id   AF-A0A1H0Y596-F1
#
_cell.length_a   1.000
_cell.length_b   1.000
_cell.length_c   1.000
_cell.angle_alpha   90.00
_cell.angle_beta   90.00
_cell.angle_gamma   90.00
#
_symmetry.space_group_name_H-M   'P 1'
#
loop_
_entity.id
_entity.type
_entity.pdbx_description
1 polymer ?
#
loop_
_entity_poly.entity_id
_entity_poly.type
_entity_poly.pdbx_seq_one_letter_code
_entity_poly.pdbx_strand_id
1 'polypeptide(L)'
;MNMATNTLLDRRYAEYYQLIEDFKNEVKDVKMEGITGPHLPGVGNCYESAKYKIAFCGWETYGWDSLTTFMNTSTENLVTITDSCINDNEYLKWPSNYHATFWGFVLKFIAKFYNVDFNNLINNKYPELLHSFICANSNSIERYEVSSQESNYEDWEKVKNASYKFDDLNHIINSCSPKLVFILYNNAKEEYFLNNSSLSHIFGINIRDKSNYLSIENSEKKYSYFYARNSRTHIFKMPHPRWIGLYSGIGIDNYIDYLINDIRNYKVWEFLPTSFVDWNLKETVNIDKSSMEFKYHFIASLAHLLTNNNMVMKGSELQAILNTNNILTSYGSQYSSNGGRGVFTLIRYAFKYFYSLKDYQTSYEIARSFVNQYGEYAY
;
A
#
# COMPACT_ATOMS: atom_id res chain seq x y z
N MET A 1 -12.58 -24.36 14.57
CA MET A 1 -11.90 -23.06 14.46
C MET A 1 -11.71 -22.83 12.97
N ASN A 2 -12.61 -22.08 12.32
CA ASN A 2 -12.56 -21.85 10.88
C ASN A 2 -11.34 -20.98 10.58
N MET A 3 -10.53 -21.39 9.60
CA MET A 3 -9.49 -20.53 9.04
C MET A 3 -10.20 -19.29 8.50
N ALA A 4 -9.99 -18.15 9.14
CA ALA A 4 -10.43 -16.87 8.61
C ALA A 4 -9.78 -16.70 7.23
N THR A 5 -10.60 -16.65 6.18
CA THR A 5 -10.17 -16.11 4.90
C THR A 5 -9.65 -14.70 5.18
N ASN A 6 -8.36 -14.43 4.94
CA ASN A 6 -7.76 -13.11 5.18
C ASN A 6 -8.17 -12.15 4.04
N THR A 7 -9.44 -11.75 4.00
CA THR A 7 -9.94 -10.84 2.95
C THR A 7 -9.49 -9.41 3.24
N LEU A 8 -9.48 -8.56 2.21
CA LEU A 8 -9.25 -7.13 2.37
C LEU A 8 -10.19 -6.51 3.41
N LEU A 9 -11.45 -6.93 3.42
CA LEU A 9 -12.45 -6.45 4.36
C LEU A 9 -12.05 -6.82 5.79
N ASP A 10 -11.64 -8.06 6.03
CA ASP A 10 -11.21 -8.52 7.37
C ASP A 10 -10.01 -7.73 7.89
N ARG A 11 -9.02 -7.44 7.01
CA ARG A 11 -7.86 -6.62 7.37
C ARG A 11 -8.25 -5.18 7.70
N ARG A 12 -9.17 -4.59 6.93
CA ARG A 12 -9.68 -3.24 7.22
C ARG A 12 -10.47 -3.20 8.51
N TYR A 13 -11.30 -4.20 8.78
CA TYR A 13 -11.98 -4.34 10.07
C TYR A 13 -10.98 -4.40 11.22
N ALA A 14 -9.97 -5.26 11.12
CA ALA A 14 -8.95 -5.39 12.15
C ALA A 14 -8.19 -4.07 12.40
N GLU A 15 -7.95 -3.27 11.36
CA GLU A 15 -7.21 -2.01 11.46
C GLU A 15 -8.07 -0.85 11.99
N TYR A 16 -9.29 -0.69 11.48
CA TYR A 16 -10.07 0.54 11.70
C TYR A 16 -11.13 0.43 12.80
N TYR A 17 -11.57 -0.78 13.18
CA TYR A 17 -12.72 -0.92 14.08
C TYR A 17 -12.50 -0.21 15.42
N GLN A 18 -11.40 -0.55 16.12
CA GLN A 18 -11.10 0.07 17.41
C GLN A 18 -10.77 1.56 17.26
N LEU A 19 -10.12 1.94 16.15
CA LEU A 19 -9.76 3.33 15.85
C LEU A 19 -11.01 4.22 15.77
N ILE A 20 -12.06 3.72 15.12
CA ILE A 20 -13.37 4.38 14.98
C ILE A 20 -14.09 4.44 16.33
N GLU A 21 -14.15 3.33 17.07
CA GLU A 21 -14.79 3.30 18.40
C GLU A 21 -14.12 4.26 19.39
N ASP A 22 -12.79 4.28 19.42
CA ASP A 22 -12.04 5.21 20.27
C ASP A 22 -12.34 6.66 19.88
N PHE A 23 -12.41 6.96 18.57
CA PHE A 23 -12.74 8.31 18.10
C PHE A 23 -14.15 8.71 18.55
N LYS A 24 -15.15 7.85 18.31
CA LYS A 24 -16.54 8.11 18.72
C LYS A 24 -16.64 8.37 20.21
N ASN A 25 -15.93 7.58 21.02
CA ASN A 25 -15.92 7.75 22.48
C ASN A 25 -15.26 9.06 22.92
N GLU A 26 -14.19 9.50 22.27
CA GLU A 26 -13.48 10.75 22.58
C GLU A 26 -14.30 12.00 22.24
N VAL A 27 -15.11 11.95 21.18
CA VAL A 27 -15.87 13.12 20.67
C VAL A 27 -17.36 13.08 20.98
N LYS A 28 -17.85 12.12 21.76
CA LYS A 28 -19.29 11.92 22.02
C LYS A 28 -20.04 13.14 22.60
N ASP A 29 -19.32 14.04 23.28
CA ASP A 29 -19.89 15.18 24.00
C ASP A 29 -19.73 16.52 23.25
N VAL A 30 -19.25 16.50 21.98
CA VAL A 30 -19.06 17.72 21.17
C VAL A 30 -20.34 18.12 20.44
N LYS A 31 -20.49 19.41 20.13
CA LYS A 31 -21.51 19.88 19.18
C LYS A 31 -21.04 19.61 17.76
N MET A 32 -21.81 18.82 17.01
CA MET A 32 -21.37 18.25 15.74
C MET A 32 -21.71 19.13 14.52
N GLU A 33 -22.56 20.15 14.69
CA GLU A 33 -23.05 20.98 13.60
C GLU A 33 -21.91 21.70 12.86
N GLY A 34 -21.84 21.51 11.54
CA GLY A 34 -20.81 22.14 10.69
C GLY A 34 -19.42 21.50 10.79
N ILE A 35 -19.26 20.38 11.51
CA ILE A 35 -17.99 19.65 11.59
C ILE A 35 -18.01 18.46 10.63
N THR A 36 -16.97 18.33 9.82
CA THR A 36 -16.76 17.20 8.90
C THR A 36 -16.33 15.95 9.68
N GLY A 37 -16.82 14.78 9.28
CA GLY A 37 -16.42 13.50 9.86
C GLY A 37 -15.01 13.07 9.39
N PRO A 38 -14.33 12.17 10.11
CA PRO A 38 -13.09 11.59 9.64
C PRO A 38 -13.23 10.92 8.25
N HIS A 39 -12.27 11.17 7.38
CA HIS A 39 -12.11 10.41 6.15
C HIS A 39 -11.45 9.06 6.44
N LEU A 40 -12.07 7.98 5.97
CA LEU A 40 -11.46 6.66 5.88
C LEU A 40 -11.09 6.39 4.41
N PRO A 41 -10.00 5.66 4.12
CA PRO A 41 -9.61 5.36 2.74
C PRO A 41 -10.73 4.67 1.97
N GLY A 42 -11.02 5.15 0.77
CA GLY A 42 -11.89 4.45 -0.17
C GLY A 42 -11.09 3.42 -0.95
N VAL A 43 -11.63 2.21 -1.09
CA VAL A 43 -10.99 1.13 -1.84
C VAL A 43 -11.88 0.65 -2.97
N GLY A 44 -11.36 0.68 -4.20
CA GLY A 44 -12.09 0.17 -5.35
C GLY A 44 -12.25 -1.36 -5.28
N ASN A 45 -13.40 -1.86 -5.73
CA ASN A 45 -13.76 -3.28 -5.68
C ASN A 45 -12.83 -4.19 -6.51
N CYS A 46 -12.08 -3.63 -7.47
CA CYS A 46 -11.11 -4.35 -8.29
C CYS A 46 -9.71 -4.37 -7.66
N TYR A 47 -9.48 -3.64 -6.57
CA TYR A 47 -8.16 -3.48 -5.94
C TYR A 47 -7.51 -4.80 -5.51
N GLU A 48 -8.29 -5.71 -4.92
CA GLU A 48 -7.73 -6.99 -4.43
C GLU A 48 -7.22 -7.85 -5.59
N SER A 49 -7.89 -7.78 -6.75
CA SER A 49 -7.50 -8.48 -7.98
C SER A 49 -6.46 -7.74 -8.83
N ALA A 50 -6.16 -6.48 -8.50
CA ALA A 50 -5.24 -5.65 -9.27
C ALA A 50 -3.78 -6.13 -9.11
N LYS A 51 -3.09 -6.32 -10.23
CA LYS A 51 -1.66 -6.65 -10.25
C LYS A 51 -0.79 -5.51 -9.72
N TYR A 52 -1.21 -4.28 -10.00
CA TYR A 52 -0.50 -3.06 -9.62
C TYR A 52 -1.25 -2.34 -8.49
N LYS A 53 -0.96 -2.73 -7.25
CA LYS A 53 -1.58 -2.15 -6.05
C LYS A 53 -1.05 -0.75 -5.74
N ILE A 54 -1.86 0.27 -6.05
CA ILE A 54 -1.51 1.70 -5.94
C ILE A 54 -2.47 2.42 -4.99
N ALA A 55 -1.94 3.33 -4.16
CA ALA A 55 -2.72 4.27 -3.37
C ALA A 55 -2.39 5.72 -3.71
N PHE A 56 -3.41 6.58 -3.77
CA PHE A 56 -3.28 8.02 -3.95
C PHE A 56 -3.82 8.73 -2.71
N CYS A 57 -2.96 9.50 -2.04
CA CYS A 57 -3.26 10.22 -0.82
C CYS A 57 -3.27 11.72 -1.11
N GLY A 58 -4.45 12.35 -0.96
CA GLY A 58 -4.65 13.79 -1.11
C GLY A 58 -4.24 14.57 0.14
N TRP A 59 -4.59 15.86 0.16
CA TRP A 59 -4.39 16.72 1.33
C TRP A 59 -5.59 16.64 2.27
N GLU A 60 -6.76 17.12 1.84
CA GLU A 60 -7.99 17.21 2.64
C GLU A 60 -9.23 17.04 1.73
N THR A 61 -10.38 16.70 2.30
CA THR A 61 -11.60 16.29 1.57
C THR A 61 -12.68 17.36 1.53
N TYR A 62 -12.63 18.24 0.54
CA TYR A 62 -13.68 19.25 0.37
C TYR A 62 -15.02 18.59 0.06
N GLY A 63 -16.00 18.75 0.96
CA GLY A 63 -17.34 18.20 0.81
C GLY A 63 -17.49 16.73 1.21
N TRP A 64 -16.64 16.23 2.13
CA TRP A 64 -16.84 14.92 2.76
C TRP A 64 -18.04 14.90 3.71
N ASP A 65 -18.39 13.71 4.16
CA ASP A 65 -19.53 13.48 5.04
C ASP A 65 -19.41 14.18 6.40
N SER A 66 -20.54 14.44 7.03
CA SER A 66 -20.61 15.17 8.30
C SER A 66 -20.21 14.30 9.50
N LEU A 67 -19.74 14.93 10.57
CA LEU A 67 -19.46 14.25 11.84
C LEU A 67 -20.74 13.57 12.38
N THR A 68 -21.89 14.21 12.22
CA THR A 68 -23.19 13.64 12.60
C THR A 68 -23.47 12.32 11.90
N THR A 69 -23.24 12.23 10.58
CA THR A 69 -23.42 10.98 9.83
C THR A 69 -22.43 9.92 10.32
N PHE A 70 -21.16 10.31 10.50
CA PHE A 70 -20.12 9.40 10.98
C PHE A 70 -20.47 8.79 12.34
N MET A 71 -20.91 9.62 13.29
CA MET A 71 -21.26 9.19 14.65
C MET A 71 -22.49 8.28 14.69
N ASN A 72 -23.46 8.51 13.81
CA ASN A 72 -24.70 7.72 13.73
C ASN A 72 -24.58 6.43 12.91
N THR A 73 -23.51 6.28 12.14
CA THR A 73 -23.27 5.08 11.32
C THR A 73 -22.57 4.01 12.15
N SER A 74 -23.00 2.74 12.05
CA SER A 74 -22.31 1.65 12.74
C SER A 74 -20.87 1.53 12.24
N THR A 75 -19.98 1.08 13.12
CA THR A 75 -18.55 0.99 12.79
C THR A 75 -18.29 -0.03 11.68
N GLU A 76 -19.09 -1.09 11.63
CA GLU A 76 -19.14 -2.05 10.54
C GLU A 76 -19.41 -1.38 9.19
N ASN A 77 -20.40 -0.49 9.14
CA ASN A 77 -20.79 0.19 7.91
C ASN A 77 -19.76 1.24 7.50
N LEU A 78 -19.18 1.98 8.46
CA LEU A 78 -18.14 2.99 8.19
C LEU A 78 -16.93 2.41 7.48
N VAL A 79 -16.51 1.19 7.86
CA VAL A 79 -15.40 0.49 7.19
C VAL A 79 -15.70 0.20 5.71
N THR A 80 -16.98 0.14 5.31
CA THR A 80 -17.40 -0.20 3.93
C THR A 80 -17.90 0.97 3.09
N ILE A 81 -18.46 2.02 3.73
CA ILE A 81 -19.11 3.15 3.03
C ILE A 81 -18.14 3.92 2.15
N THR A 82 -16.87 4.03 2.55
CA THR A 82 -15.88 4.81 1.78
C THR A 82 -15.55 4.20 0.41
N ASP A 83 -15.90 2.93 0.20
CA ASP A 83 -15.70 2.23 -1.07
C ASP A 83 -16.69 2.71 -2.14
N SER A 84 -17.89 3.15 -1.76
CA SER A 84 -18.91 3.60 -2.72
C SER A 84 -18.47 4.83 -3.51
N CYS A 85 -17.73 5.75 -2.89
CA CYS A 85 -17.18 6.93 -3.56
C CYS A 85 -16.35 6.57 -4.80
N ILE A 86 -15.58 5.47 -4.73
CA ILE A 86 -14.82 4.95 -5.87
C ILE A 86 -15.72 4.09 -6.77
N ASN A 87 -16.46 3.15 -6.20
CA ASN A 87 -17.19 2.14 -6.97
C ASN A 87 -18.37 2.71 -7.77
N ASP A 88 -18.97 3.80 -7.31
CA ASP A 88 -20.07 4.49 -7.98
C ASP A 88 -19.58 5.58 -8.94
N ASN A 89 -18.25 5.69 -9.12
CA ASN A 89 -17.59 6.67 -9.98
C ASN A 89 -17.98 8.13 -9.68
N GLU A 90 -18.29 8.45 -8.42
CA GLU A 90 -18.76 9.80 -8.06
C GLU A 90 -17.72 10.88 -8.39
N TYR A 91 -16.43 10.53 -8.25
CA TYR A 91 -15.32 11.41 -8.54
C TYR A 91 -15.19 11.80 -10.03
N LEU A 92 -15.84 11.06 -10.96
CA LEU A 92 -15.91 11.47 -12.37
C LEU A 92 -16.87 12.65 -12.60
N LYS A 93 -17.76 12.95 -11.63
CA LYS A 93 -18.70 14.08 -11.68
C LYS A 93 -18.08 15.37 -11.13
N TRP A 94 -16.97 15.26 -10.40
CA TRP A 94 -16.23 16.40 -9.84
C TRP A 94 -15.50 17.15 -10.97
N PRO A 95 -15.25 18.47 -10.83
CA PRO A 95 -15.19 19.41 -11.95
C PRO A 95 -14.33 18.94 -13.13
N SER A 96 -14.89 19.13 -14.33
CA SER A 96 -14.41 18.65 -15.63
C SER A 96 -13.04 19.19 -16.06
N ASN A 97 -12.44 20.09 -15.28
CA ASN A 97 -11.08 20.55 -15.49
C ASN A 97 -10.09 19.56 -14.85
N TYR A 98 -9.76 18.50 -15.59
CA TYR A 98 -8.75 17.51 -15.21
C TYR A 98 -7.31 18.07 -15.26
N HIS A 99 -7.13 19.38 -15.42
CA HIS A 99 -5.84 20.04 -15.28
C HIS A 99 -5.59 20.43 -13.82
N ALA A 100 -4.48 19.94 -13.26
CA ALA A 100 -3.93 20.39 -11.98
C ALA A 100 -4.85 20.17 -10.75
N THR A 101 -5.73 19.17 -10.80
CA THR A 101 -6.56 18.69 -9.68
C THR A 101 -6.07 17.32 -9.19
N PHE A 102 -6.47 16.91 -7.97
CA PHE A 102 -6.20 15.57 -7.44
C PHE A 102 -6.69 14.48 -8.39
N TRP A 103 -7.97 14.50 -8.76
CA TRP A 103 -8.56 13.50 -9.67
C TRP A 103 -8.01 13.59 -11.09
N GLY A 104 -7.69 14.80 -11.57
CA GLY A 104 -6.96 14.97 -12.83
C GLY A 104 -5.62 14.25 -12.82
N PHE A 105 -4.86 14.33 -11.72
CA PHE A 105 -3.61 13.57 -11.57
C PHE A 105 -3.87 12.07 -11.56
N VAL A 106 -4.77 11.57 -10.70
CA VAL A 106 -5.07 10.14 -10.57
C VAL A 106 -5.47 9.55 -11.91
N LEU A 107 -6.44 10.14 -12.60
CA LEU A 107 -6.95 9.64 -13.87
C LEU A 107 -5.91 9.69 -14.99
N LYS A 108 -5.12 10.77 -15.08
CA LYS A 108 -4.03 10.87 -16.06
C LYS A 108 -2.91 9.89 -15.77
N PHE A 109 -2.60 9.65 -14.50
CA PHE A 109 -1.62 8.65 -14.08
C PHE A 109 -2.08 7.27 -14.51
N ILE A 110 -3.31 6.88 -14.16
CA ILE A 110 -3.89 5.56 -14.53
C ILE A 110 -3.90 5.39 -16.06
N ALA A 111 -4.33 6.41 -16.81
CA ALA A 111 -4.34 6.36 -18.27
C ALA A 111 -2.94 6.12 -18.87
N LYS A 112 -1.94 6.90 -18.44
CA LYS A 112 -0.55 6.76 -18.91
C LYS A 112 0.09 5.46 -18.43
N PHE A 113 -0.15 5.06 -17.18
CA PHE A 113 0.44 3.87 -16.58
C PHE A 113 -0.02 2.59 -17.29
N TYR A 114 -1.33 2.46 -17.56
CA TYR A 114 -1.90 1.32 -18.28
C TYR A 114 -1.90 1.47 -19.80
N ASN A 115 -1.32 2.56 -20.32
CA ASN A 115 -1.28 2.86 -21.75
C ASN A 115 -2.67 2.80 -22.42
N VAL A 116 -3.65 3.44 -21.78
CA VAL A 116 -5.01 3.59 -22.32
C VAL A 116 -5.32 5.04 -22.64
N ASP A 117 -6.18 5.26 -23.62
CA ASP A 117 -6.64 6.60 -23.97
C ASP A 117 -7.41 7.24 -22.80
N PHE A 118 -7.05 8.48 -22.48
CA PHE A 118 -7.63 9.23 -21.35
C PHE A 118 -9.13 9.47 -21.52
N ASN A 119 -9.58 9.80 -22.74
CA ASN A 119 -11.00 10.04 -23.01
C ASN A 119 -11.81 8.75 -22.83
N ASN A 120 -11.28 7.61 -23.26
CA ASN A 120 -11.90 6.31 -23.04
C ASN A 120 -11.98 5.97 -21.53
N LEU A 121 -10.97 6.30 -20.75
CA LEU A 121 -10.96 6.09 -19.29
C LEU A 121 -12.05 6.92 -18.60
N ILE A 122 -12.10 8.25 -18.83
CA ILE A 122 -13.08 9.13 -18.16
C ILE A 122 -14.54 8.90 -18.63
N ASN A 123 -14.72 8.27 -19.80
CA ASN A 123 -16.02 7.79 -20.27
C ASN A 123 -16.35 6.37 -19.78
N ASN A 124 -15.64 5.89 -18.74
CA ASN A 124 -15.89 4.62 -18.07
C ASN A 124 -15.83 3.39 -19.01
N LYS A 125 -14.97 3.40 -20.04
CA LYS A 125 -14.75 2.21 -20.89
C LYS A 125 -13.87 1.14 -20.22
N TYR A 126 -13.18 1.50 -19.14
CA TYR A 126 -12.30 0.62 -18.37
C TYR A 126 -12.63 0.71 -16.86
N PRO A 127 -13.85 0.28 -16.45
CA PRO A 127 -14.29 0.39 -15.06
C PRO A 127 -13.35 -0.31 -14.08
N GLU A 128 -12.69 -1.39 -14.50
CA GLU A 128 -11.77 -2.14 -13.65
C GLU A 128 -10.54 -1.32 -13.26
N LEU A 129 -10.03 -0.48 -14.17
CA LEU A 129 -8.94 0.44 -13.87
C LEU A 129 -9.39 1.54 -12.89
N LEU A 130 -10.60 2.05 -13.08
CA LEU A 130 -11.22 3.06 -12.24
C LEU A 130 -11.47 2.55 -10.81
N HIS A 131 -11.60 1.23 -10.64
CA HIS A 131 -11.80 0.59 -9.34
C HIS A 131 -10.57 -0.18 -8.83
N SER A 132 -9.39 0.03 -9.42
CA SER A 132 -8.15 -0.73 -9.11
C SER A 132 -7.21 -0.07 -8.10
N PHE A 133 -7.60 1.05 -7.49
CA PHE A 133 -6.74 1.84 -6.60
C PHE A 133 -7.42 2.21 -5.27
N ILE A 134 -6.62 2.75 -4.36
CA ILE A 134 -7.08 3.34 -3.10
C ILE A 134 -7.02 4.86 -3.20
N CYS A 135 -8.07 5.53 -2.73
CA CYS A 135 -8.08 6.96 -2.47
C CYS A 135 -8.05 7.19 -0.96
N ALA A 136 -7.13 8.04 -0.50
CA ALA A 136 -7.03 8.42 0.90
C ALA A 136 -6.66 9.91 1.02
N ASN A 137 -6.56 10.41 2.24
CA ASN A 137 -6.12 11.78 2.50
C ASN A 137 -5.10 11.80 3.63
N SER A 138 -4.15 12.74 3.53
CA SER A 138 -3.14 12.95 4.55
C SER A 138 -3.64 13.70 5.78
N ASN A 139 -4.87 14.20 5.70
CA ASN A 139 -5.58 14.85 6.78
C ASN A 139 -7.01 14.30 6.81
N SER A 140 -7.35 13.57 7.87
CA SER A 140 -8.65 12.91 8.05
C SER A 140 -9.80 13.88 8.27
N ILE A 141 -9.52 15.06 8.83
CA ILE A 141 -10.51 16.13 9.02
C ILE A 141 -9.93 17.43 8.49
N GLU A 142 -10.73 18.11 7.67
CA GLU A 142 -10.39 19.38 7.05
C GLU A 142 -10.09 20.48 8.06
N ARG A 143 -9.31 21.47 7.60
CA ARG A 143 -9.01 22.64 8.42
C ARG A 143 -10.25 23.49 8.67
N TYR A 144 -10.29 24.15 9.82
CA TYR A 144 -11.41 24.99 10.24
C TYR A 144 -11.78 26.02 9.15
N GLU A 145 -10.77 26.63 8.54
CA GLU A 145 -10.95 27.67 7.52
C GLU A 145 -11.48 27.15 6.19
N VAL A 146 -11.60 25.83 5.99
CA VAL A 146 -12.04 25.21 4.73
C VAL A 146 -13.52 24.86 4.78
N SER A 147 -13.98 24.17 5.83
CA SER A 147 -15.34 23.63 5.87
C SER A 147 -16.08 23.75 7.20
N SER A 148 -15.43 24.24 8.25
CA SER A 148 -16.03 24.31 9.59
C SER A 148 -16.13 25.72 10.16
N GLN A 149 -16.04 26.75 9.32
CA GLN A 149 -16.09 28.16 9.74
C GLN A 149 -17.38 28.54 10.49
N GLU A 150 -18.48 27.82 10.24
CA GLU A 150 -19.78 28.02 10.88
C GLU A 150 -19.96 27.21 12.18
N SER A 151 -19.03 26.31 12.49
CA SER A 151 -19.05 25.47 13.69
C SER A 151 -18.41 26.16 14.89
N ASN A 152 -18.54 25.56 16.07
CA ASN A 152 -17.78 26.01 17.24
C ASN A 152 -16.30 25.57 17.13
N TYR A 153 -15.37 26.52 17.18
CA TYR A 153 -13.94 26.23 17.05
C TYR A 153 -13.41 25.25 18.10
N GLU A 154 -13.83 25.36 19.37
CA GLU A 154 -13.34 24.46 20.44
C GLU A 154 -13.81 23.02 20.22
N ASP A 155 -15.04 22.84 19.74
CA ASP A 155 -15.58 21.52 19.41
C ASP A 155 -14.92 20.95 18.14
N TRP A 156 -14.69 21.79 17.12
CA TRP A 156 -13.89 21.41 15.95
C TRP A 156 -12.46 21.01 16.34
N GLU A 157 -11.80 21.76 17.22
CA GLU A 157 -10.42 21.49 17.64
C GLU A 157 -10.32 20.16 18.41
N LYS A 158 -11.28 19.86 19.30
CA LYS A 158 -11.36 18.55 19.96
C LYS A 158 -11.50 17.41 18.95
N VAL A 159 -12.41 17.58 17.98
CA VAL A 159 -12.63 16.60 16.92
C VAL A 159 -11.36 16.43 16.06
N LYS A 160 -10.71 17.52 15.69
CA LYS A 160 -9.47 17.53 14.90
C LYS A 160 -8.33 16.82 15.64
N ASN A 161 -8.19 17.06 16.94
CA ASN A 161 -7.18 16.41 17.77
C ASN A 161 -7.42 14.90 17.89
N ALA A 162 -8.67 14.49 18.12
CA ALA A 162 -9.04 13.07 18.17
C ALA A 162 -8.84 12.38 16.81
N SER A 163 -8.91 13.13 15.71
CA SER A 163 -8.77 12.59 14.35
C SER A 163 -7.34 12.26 13.94
N TYR A 164 -6.31 12.80 14.61
CA TYR A 164 -4.92 12.61 14.20
C TYR A 164 -4.48 11.14 14.13
N LYS A 165 -5.15 10.25 14.86
CA LYS A 165 -4.90 8.81 14.77
C LYS A 165 -5.28 8.21 13.40
N PHE A 166 -6.23 8.79 12.67
CA PHE A 166 -6.53 8.37 11.30
C PHE A 166 -5.51 8.88 10.28
N ASP A 167 -4.66 9.83 10.66
CA ASP A 167 -3.64 10.43 9.80
C ASP A 167 -2.36 9.57 9.74
N ASP A 168 -2.38 8.27 10.06
CA ASP A 168 -1.21 7.39 9.91
C ASP A 168 -1.35 6.54 8.64
N LEU A 169 -0.43 6.74 7.68
CA LEU A 169 -0.36 5.95 6.44
C LEU A 169 -0.19 4.45 6.73
N ASN A 170 0.36 4.07 7.88
CA ASN A 170 0.49 2.68 8.28
C ASN A 170 -0.87 1.97 8.30
N HIS A 171 -1.97 2.65 8.59
CA HIS A 171 -3.30 2.04 8.52
C HIS A 171 -3.61 1.53 7.11
N ILE A 172 -3.29 2.30 6.07
CA ILE A 172 -3.45 1.90 4.67
C ILE A 172 -2.46 0.79 4.30
N ILE A 173 -1.22 0.89 4.78
CA ILE A 173 -0.17 -0.11 4.49
C ILE A 173 -0.55 -1.48 5.09
N ASN A 174 -0.99 -1.50 6.34
CA ASN A 174 -1.38 -2.70 7.07
C ASN A 174 -2.65 -3.32 6.49
N SER A 175 -3.67 -2.51 6.22
CA SER A 175 -4.96 -3.05 5.77
C SER A 175 -4.96 -3.48 4.30
N CYS A 176 -4.28 -2.71 3.44
CA CYS A 176 -4.40 -2.86 2.00
C CYS A 176 -3.12 -3.30 1.28
N SER A 177 -1.95 -3.15 1.92
CA SER A 177 -0.65 -3.53 1.37
C SER A 177 -0.37 -2.98 -0.05
N PRO A 178 -0.48 -1.65 -0.27
CA PRO A 178 -0.10 -1.04 -1.53
C PRO A 178 1.40 -1.21 -1.77
N LYS A 179 1.77 -1.46 -3.03
CA LYS A 179 3.18 -1.47 -3.45
C LYS A 179 3.68 -0.07 -3.77
N LEU A 180 2.79 0.81 -4.22
CA LEU A 180 3.09 2.20 -4.56
C LEU A 180 2.10 3.14 -3.90
N VAL A 181 2.59 4.20 -3.26
CA VAL A 181 1.80 5.26 -2.65
C VAL A 181 2.26 6.61 -3.20
N PHE A 182 1.31 7.44 -3.60
CA PHE A 182 1.53 8.84 -3.91
C PHE A 182 0.92 9.72 -2.82
N ILE A 183 1.74 10.49 -2.12
CA ILE A 183 1.29 11.56 -1.22
C ILE A 183 1.36 12.87 -2.00
N LEU A 184 0.19 13.33 -2.46
CA LEU A 184 0.00 14.51 -3.30
C LEU A 184 -0.10 15.79 -2.45
N TYR A 185 0.76 15.90 -1.44
CA TYR A 185 0.83 17.05 -0.53
C TYR A 185 2.23 17.17 0.07
N ASN A 186 3.00 18.16 -0.40
CA ASN A 186 4.41 18.31 0.00
C ASN A 186 4.59 18.70 1.48
N ASN A 187 3.57 19.30 2.09
CA ASN A 187 3.61 19.68 3.50
C ASN A 187 3.06 18.57 4.42
N ALA A 188 2.74 17.39 3.89
CA ALA A 188 2.45 16.23 4.72
C ALA A 188 3.64 16.01 5.65
N LYS A 189 3.40 16.09 6.96
CA LYS A 189 4.44 15.88 7.97
C LYS A 189 5.00 14.48 7.77
N GLU A 190 6.31 14.31 7.89
CA GLU A 190 6.92 12.98 7.77
C GLU A 190 6.37 11.99 8.81
N GLU A 191 5.96 12.49 9.97
CA GLU A 191 5.25 11.74 11.01
C GLU A 191 3.97 11.07 10.50
N TYR A 192 3.31 11.59 9.45
CA TYR A 192 2.14 10.98 8.80
C TYR A 192 2.45 9.61 8.19
N PHE A 193 3.65 9.41 7.66
CA PHE A 193 3.99 8.20 6.90
C PHE A 193 5.25 7.48 7.37
N LEU A 194 5.94 8.00 8.38
CA LEU A 194 7.11 7.37 8.99
C LEU A 194 6.86 7.01 10.48
N ASN A 195 5.63 7.11 11.01
CA ASN A 195 5.36 7.08 12.46
C ASN A 195 5.78 5.80 13.23
N ASN A 196 6.05 5.97 14.53
CA ASN A 196 6.24 4.91 15.53
C ASN A 196 4.91 4.36 16.06
N SER A 197 4.02 3.84 15.20
CA SER A 197 2.93 3.01 15.75
C SER A 197 3.52 1.73 16.36
N SER A 198 2.90 1.18 17.40
CA SER A 198 3.33 -0.08 18.03
C SER A 198 3.33 -1.27 17.06
N LEU A 199 2.68 -1.13 15.90
CA LEU A 199 2.65 -2.10 14.80
C LEU A 199 3.64 -1.77 13.68
N SER A 200 4.25 -0.57 13.65
CA SER A 200 5.21 -0.18 12.61
C SER A 200 6.48 -1.03 12.63
N HIS A 201 6.77 -1.68 13.75
CA HIS A 201 7.85 -2.67 13.88
C HIS A 201 7.60 -3.94 13.05
N ILE A 202 6.35 -4.26 12.72
CA ILE A 202 5.96 -5.53 12.07
C ILE A 202 5.63 -5.31 10.58
N PHE A 203 4.89 -4.23 10.24
CA PHE A 203 4.39 -4.02 8.87
C PHE A 203 4.54 -2.58 8.34
N GLY A 204 5.12 -1.66 9.12
CA GLY A 204 5.16 -0.23 8.78
C GLY A 204 6.56 0.35 8.60
N ILE A 205 6.63 1.68 8.46
CA ILE A 205 7.90 2.44 8.44
C ILE A 205 8.17 2.98 9.83
N ASN A 206 9.32 2.62 10.42
CA ASN A 206 9.74 3.15 11.71
C ASN A 206 10.84 4.21 11.56
N ILE A 207 10.57 5.49 11.90
CA ILE A 207 11.53 6.62 11.84
C ILE A 207 12.83 6.36 12.62
N ARG A 208 12.75 5.70 13.78
CA ARG A 208 13.91 5.57 14.68
C ARG A 208 14.98 4.64 14.10
N ASP A 209 14.62 3.86 13.10
CA ASP A 209 15.50 2.91 12.47
C ASP A 209 15.57 3.16 10.96
N LYS A 210 16.57 3.96 10.57
CA LYS A 210 16.89 4.25 9.15
C LYS A 210 17.24 3.00 8.35
N SER A 211 17.47 1.85 9.00
CA SER A 211 17.59 0.57 8.29
C SER A 211 16.25 0.07 7.73
N ASN A 212 15.11 0.63 8.16
CA ASN A 212 13.78 0.25 7.66
C ASN A 212 13.34 1.00 6.41
N TYR A 213 14.04 2.05 5.98
CA TYR A 213 13.71 2.74 4.74
C TYR A 213 14.90 3.31 3.96
N LEU A 214 14.75 3.41 2.64
CA LEU A 214 15.61 4.24 1.77
C LEU A 214 14.90 5.57 1.55
N SER A 215 15.62 6.68 1.48
CA SER A 215 15.09 8.00 1.11
C SER A 215 15.96 8.62 0.02
N ILE A 216 15.31 9.19 -1.01
CA ILE A 216 15.96 9.88 -2.14
C ILE A 216 15.19 11.16 -2.40
N GLU A 217 15.88 12.30 -2.45
CA GLU A 217 15.31 13.57 -2.86
C GLU A 217 15.57 13.82 -4.35
N ASN A 218 14.53 14.13 -5.12
CA ASN A 218 14.66 14.59 -6.50
C ASN A 218 14.45 16.11 -6.56
N SER A 219 15.56 16.86 -6.52
CA SER A 219 15.52 18.32 -6.46
C SER A 219 15.05 18.99 -7.75
N GLU A 220 15.16 18.30 -8.90
CA GLU A 220 14.70 18.77 -10.20
C GLU A 220 13.18 18.64 -10.32
N LYS A 221 12.64 17.47 -9.95
CA LYS A 221 11.21 17.17 -10.02
C LYS A 221 10.47 17.47 -8.72
N LYS A 222 11.15 18.01 -7.70
CA LYS A 222 10.59 18.45 -6.42
C LYS A 222 9.74 17.38 -5.72
N TYR A 223 10.18 16.12 -5.72
CA TYR A 223 9.55 15.08 -4.91
C TYR A 223 10.59 14.38 -4.03
N SER A 224 10.09 13.80 -2.94
CA SER A 224 10.82 12.91 -2.04
C SER A 224 10.35 11.48 -2.27
N TYR A 225 11.27 10.55 -2.43
CA TYR A 225 10.98 9.12 -2.58
C TYR A 225 11.43 8.36 -1.34
N PHE A 226 10.60 7.43 -0.89
CA PHE A 226 10.89 6.52 0.20
C PHE A 226 10.61 5.07 -0.22
N TYR A 227 11.44 4.14 0.24
CA TYR A 227 11.16 2.71 0.13
C TYR A 227 11.08 2.10 1.53
N ALA A 228 9.87 1.75 1.94
CA ALA A 228 9.56 1.03 3.16
C ALA A 228 10.00 -0.43 3.03
N ARG A 229 11.10 -0.83 3.67
CA ARG A 229 11.67 -2.17 3.47
C ARG A 229 10.77 -3.28 4.03
N ASN A 230 10.13 -3.03 5.18
CA ASN A 230 9.28 -4.03 5.86
C ASN A 230 8.01 -4.35 5.09
N SER A 231 7.34 -3.33 4.54
CA SER A 231 6.13 -3.50 3.74
C SER A 231 6.40 -3.65 2.24
N ARG A 232 7.65 -3.43 1.80
CA ARG A 232 8.05 -3.33 0.39
C ARG A 232 7.24 -2.28 -0.38
N THR A 233 6.87 -1.19 0.31
CA THR A 233 6.06 -0.10 -0.24
C THR A 233 6.95 1.04 -0.71
N HIS A 234 6.74 1.48 -1.93
CA HIS A 234 7.37 2.66 -2.52
C HIS A 234 6.45 3.87 -2.30
N ILE A 235 7.00 4.97 -1.80
CA ILE A 235 6.23 6.16 -1.46
C ILE A 235 6.85 7.36 -2.17
N PHE A 236 6.05 8.08 -2.93
CA PHE A 236 6.41 9.35 -3.52
C PHE A 236 5.63 10.46 -2.82
N LYS A 237 6.33 11.35 -2.14
CA LYS A 237 5.78 12.58 -1.57
C LYS A 237 6.10 13.74 -2.50
N MET A 238 5.06 14.44 -2.97
CA MET A 238 5.20 15.44 -4.01
C MET A 238 4.22 16.61 -3.82
N PRO A 239 4.41 17.71 -4.57
CA PRO A 239 3.47 18.82 -4.59
C PRO A 239 2.05 18.39 -4.92
N HIS A 240 1.09 19.11 -4.36
CA HIS A 240 -0.29 19.00 -4.83
C HIS A 240 -0.34 19.29 -6.35
N PRO A 241 -1.18 18.60 -7.14
CA PRO A 241 -1.23 18.75 -8.60
C PRO A 241 -1.37 20.21 -9.08
N ARG A 242 -2.09 21.03 -8.30
CA ARG A 242 -2.23 22.48 -8.53
C ARG A 242 -0.90 23.24 -8.58
N TRP A 243 0.11 22.76 -7.86
CA TRP A 243 1.39 23.44 -7.68
C TRP A 243 2.57 22.72 -8.34
N ILE A 244 2.34 21.56 -8.99
CA ILE A 244 3.39 20.86 -9.73
C ILE A 244 4.06 21.80 -10.74
N GLY A 245 3.27 22.44 -11.62
CA GLY A 245 3.80 23.37 -12.61
C GLY A 245 4.56 24.55 -12.01
N LEU A 246 4.10 25.07 -10.87
CA LEU A 246 4.74 26.17 -10.16
C LEU A 246 6.09 25.77 -9.56
N TYR A 247 6.18 24.58 -8.96
CA TYR A 247 7.37 24.15 -8.24
C TYR A 247 8.41 23.44 -9.10
N SER A 248 7.96 22.62 -10.08
CA SER A 248 8.85 21.87 -10.95
C SER A 248 9.10 22.54 -12.31
N GLY A 249 8.30 23.54 -12.69
CA GLY A 249 8.34 24.14 -14.03
C GLY A 249 7.85 23.21 -15.15
N ILE A 250 7.17 22.11 -14.80
CA ILE A 250 6.79 21.04 -15.74
C ILE A 250 5.27 20.83 -15.66
N GLY A 251 4.62 20.67 -16.81
CA GLY A 251 3.19 20.32 -16.86
C GLY A 251 2.89 18.93 -16.29
N ILE A 252 1.68 18.74 -15.77
CA ILE A 252 1.27 17.50 -15.08
C ILE A 252 1.49 16.23 -15.92
N ASP A 253 1.25 16.28 -17.23
CA ASP A 253 1.39 15.13 -18.11
C ASP A 253 2.84 14.66 -18.22
N ASN A 254 3.77 15.60 -18.43
CA ASN A 254 5.21 15.31 -18.47
C ASN A 254 5.73 14.90 -17.08
N TYR A 255 5.16 15.47 -16.02
CA TYR A 255 5.51 15.09 -14.65
C TYR A 255 5.19 13.62 -14.38
N ILE A 256 4.00 13.16 -14.81
CA ILE A 256 3.60 11.75 -14.71
C ILE A 256 4.55 10.85 -15.52
N ASP A 257 4.98 11.27 -16.72
CA ASP A 257 5.92 10.48 -17.52
C ASP A 257 7.26 10.29 -16.81
N TYR A 258 7.76 11.33 -16.11
CA TYR A 258 8.94 11.20 -15.27
C TYR A 258 8.72 10.23 -14.11
N LEU A 259 7.59 10.31 -13.41
CA LEU A 259 7.26 9.39 -12.33
C LEU A 259 7.21 7.93 -12.81
N ILE A 260 6.60 7.67 -13.96
CA ILE A 260 6.55 6.31 -14.56
C ILE A 260 7.96 5.82 -14.89
N ASN A 261 8.83 6.70 -15.40
CA ASN A 261 10.23 6.36 -15.64
C ASN A 261 10.98 6.06 -14.34
N ASP A 262 10.76 6.83 -13.28
CA ASP A 262 11.40 6.61 -11.99
C ASP A 262 10.90 5.33 -11.31
N ILE A 263 9.60 5.01 -11.43
CA ILE A 263 9.03 3.73 -11.01
C ILE A 263 9.74 2.55 -11.71
N ARG A 264 10.04 2.69 -13.00
CA ARG A 264 10.82 1.69 -13.76
C ARG A 264 12.25 1.60 -13.24
N ASN A 265 12.92 2.75 -13.05
CA ASN A 265 14.31 2.80 -12.59
C ASN A 265 14.49 2.25 -11.17
N TYR A 266 13.54 2.54 -10.28
CA TYR A 266 13.49 2.02 -8.92
C TYR A 266 12.99 0.57 -8.85
N LYS A 267 12.61 -0.02 -9.99
CA LYS A 267 12.11 -1.40 -10.09
C LYS A 267 10.97 -1.66 -9.12
N VAL A 268 10.04 -0.70 -8.99
CA VAL A 268 8.83 -0.86 -8.18
C VAL A 268 8.08 -2.11 -8.63
N TRP A 269 8.02 -2.36 -9.93
CA TRP A 269 7.67 -3.66 -10.50
C TRP A 269 8.71 -4.07 -11.54
N GLU A 270 8.83 -5.37 -11.77
CA GLU A 270 9.70 -5.93 -12.80
C GLU A 270 9.25 -5.51 -14.21
N PHE A 271 7.93 -5.56 -14.45
CA PHE A 271 7.30 -5.14 -15.70
C PHE A 271 6.14 -4.19 -15.41
N LEU A 272 6.18 -3.02 -16.03
CA LEU A 272 5.04 -2.09 -16.05
C LEU A 272 4.00 -2.56 -17.05
N PRO A 273 2.72 -2.16 -16.88
CA PRO A 273 1.69 -2.55 -17.83
C PRO A 273 1.99 -1.96 -19.21
N THR A 274 1.64 -2.73 -20.24
CA THR A 274 1.77 -2.33 -21.65
C THR A 274 0.42 -2.01 -22.29
N SER A 275 -0.65 -2.47 -21.65
CA SER A 275 -2.04 -2.24 -22.06
C SER A 275 -3.00 -2.51 -20.89
N PHE A 276 -4.29 -2.26 -21.14
CA PHE A 276 -5.37 -2.59 -20.20
C PHE A 276 -5.33 -4.03 -19.71
N VAL A 277 -5.04 -5.04 -20.55
CA VAL A 277 -5.15 -6.46 -20.16
C VAL A 277 -4.18 -6.91 -19.07
N ASP A 278 -3.20 -6.07 -18.72
CA ASP A 278 -2.23 -6.30 -17.66
C ASP A 278 -2.74 -5.91 -16.26
N TRP A 279 -3.95 -5.35 -16.16
CA TRP A 279 -4.48 -4.77 -14.91
C TRP A 279 -4.68 -5.77 -13.79
N ASN A 280 -5.19 -6.96 -14.11
CA ASN A 280 -5.48 -7.99 -13.12
C ASN A 280 -4.35 -8.98 -12.96
N LEU A 281 -4.27 -9.53 -11.75
CA LEU A 281 -3.61 -10.81 -11.51
C LEU A 281 -4.43 -11.86 -12.27
N LYS A 282 -4.17 -12.09 -13.56
CA LYS A 282 -4.71 -13.29 -14.20
C LYS A 282 -4.21 -14.47 -13.37
N GLU A 283 -5.12 -15.16 -12.69
CA GLU A 283 -4.91 -16.46 -12.06
C GLU A 283 -4.68 -17.54 -13.13
N THR A 284 -3.75 -17.32 -14.06
CA THR A 284 -3.18 -18.35 -14.92
C THR A 284 -1.81 -17.87 -15.41
N VAL A 285 -0.94 -17.41 -14.51
CA VAL A 285 0.45 -17.82 -14.72
C VAL A 285 0.43 -19.28 -14.31
N ASN A 286 0.56 -20.18 -15.28
CA ASN A 286 0.95 -21.55 -15.00
C ASN A 286 2.37 -21.44 -14.43
N ILE A 287 2.48 -21.01 -13.18
CA ILE A 287 3.76 -20.79 -12.53
C ILE A 287 4.32 -22.17 -12.45
N ASP A 288 5.36 -22.41 -13.23
CA ASP A 288 6.08 -23.66 -13.15
C ASP A 288 6.70 -23.73 -11.76
N LYS A 289 5.98 -24.36 -10.84
CA LYS A 289 6.43 -24.59 -9.46
C LYS A 289 7.67 -25.47 -9.43
N SER A 290 8.00 -26.13 -10.54
CA SER A 290 9.24 -26.88 -10.71
C SER A 290 10.41 -26.00 -11.15
N SER A 291 10.19 -24.78 -11.65
CA SER A 291 11.26 -23.85 -12.03
C SER A 291 12.07 -23.42 -10.81
N MET A 292 13.38 -23.22 -11.02
CA MET A 292 14.27 -22.80 -9.93
C MET A 292 14.01 -21.37 -9.49
N GLU A 293 13.65 -20.49 -10.43
CA GLU A 293 13.33 -19.10 -10.14
C GLU A 293 12.13 -18.99 -9.20
N PHE A 294 11.04 -19.71 -9.48
CA PHE A 294 9.89 -19.76 -8.58
C PHE A 294 10.30 -20.21 -7.17
N LYS A 295 11.10 -21.28 -7.06
CA LYS A 295 11.54 -21.79 -5.76
C LYS A 295 12.38 -20.76 -5.01
N TYR A 296 13.28 -20.04 -5.68
CA TYR A 296 14.07 -18.99 -5.04
C TYR A 296 13.20 -17.85 -4.53
N HIS A 297 12.24 -17.38 -5.33
CA HIS A 297 11.29 -16.36 -4.90
C HIS A 297 10.38 -16.84 -3.77
N PHE A 298 9.98 -18.10 -3.77
CA PHE A 298 9.24 -18.71 -2.67
C PHE A 298 10.05 -18.71 -1.37
N ILE A 299 11.32 -19.14 -1.42
CA ILE A 299 12.24 -19.09 -0.28
C ILE A 299 12.43 -17.65 0.22
N ALA A 300 12.60 -16.68 -0.69
CA ALA A 300 12.76 -15.27 -0.35
C ALA A 300 11.53 -14.69 0.37
N SER A 301 10.32 -14.95 -0.14
CA SER A 301 9.08 -14.49 0.50
C SER A 301 8.90 -15.08 1.89
N LEU A 302 9.23 -16.36 2.06
CA LEU A 302 9.15 -17.01 3.37
C LEU A 302 10.23 -16.50 4.33
N ALA A 303 11.44 -16.25 3.85
CA ALA A 303 12.52 -15.66 4.65
C ALA A 303 12.16 -14.26 5.15
N HIS A 304 11.52 -13.46 4.30
CA HIS A 304 11.04 -12.15 4.67
C HIS A 304 10.00 -12.23 5.80
N LEU A 305 9.02 -13.12 5.68
CA LEU A 305 8.02 -13.34 6.73
C LEU A 305 8.67 -13.74 8.06
N LEU A 306 9.62 -14.68 8.03
CA LEU A 306 10.33 -15.14 9.22
C LEU A 306 11.14 -14.02 9.85
N THR A 307 11.89 -13.28 9.04
CA THR A 307 12.73 -12.16 9.50
C THR A 307 11.89 -11.06 10.16
N ASN A 308 10.77 -10.64 9.55
CA ASN A 308 9.92 -9.59 10.10
C ASN A 308 9.29 -9.97 11.45
N ASN A 309 9.15 -11.28 11.71
CA ASN A 309 8.59 -11.79 12.96
C ASN A 309 9.66 -12.27 13.96
N ASN A 310 10.95 -12.02 13.70
CA ASN A 310 12.07 -12.55 14.49
C ASN A 310 12.02 -14.07 14.70
N MET A 311 11.59 -14.79 13.65
CA MET A 311 11.46 -16.24 13.64
C MET A 311 12.54 -16.88 12.78
N VAL A 312 12.81 -18.16 13.06
CA VAL A 312 13.62 -19.03 12.21
C VAL A 312 12.85 -20.29 11.89
N MET A 313 13.18 -20.94 10.77
CA MET A 313 12.54 -22.15 10.30
C MET A 313 13.57 -23.25 10.07
N LYS A 314 13.25 -24.47 10.53
CA LYS A 314 14.06 -25.66 10.26
C LYS A 314 13.83 -26.15 8.85
N GLY A 315 14.86 -26.75 8.24
CA GLY A 315 14.75 -27.36 6.90
C GLY A 315 13.61 -28.39 6.76
N SER A 316 13.25 -29.10 7.82
CA SER A 316 12.12 -30.05 7.83
C SER A 316 10.76 -29.36 7.73
N GLU A 317 10.60 -28.19 8.36
CA GLU A 317 9.37 -27.39 8.30
C GLU A 317 9.20 -26.79 6.91
N LEU A 318 10.30 -26.26 6.35
CA LEU A 318 10.33 -25.78 4.97
C LEU A 318 9.96 -26.88 3.98
N GLN A 319 10.48 -28.09 4.17
CA GLN A 319 10.11 -29.23 3.33
C GLN A 319 8.61 -29.54 3.37
N ALA A 320 8.00 -29.54 4.57
CA ALA A 320 6.57 -29.79 4.70
C ALA A 320 5.76 -28.75 3.92
N ILE A 321 6.16 -27.48 4.00
CA ILE A 321 5.53 -26.38 3.25
C ILE A 321 5.70 -26.56 1.74
N LEU A 322 6.92 -26.87 1.27
CA LEU A 322 7.20 -27.09 -0.16
C LEU A 322 6.32 -28.22 -0.72
N ASN A 323 6.28 -29.37 -0.04
CA ASN A 323 5.50 -30.53 -0.49
C ASN A 323 3.99 -30.26 -0.44
N THR A 324 3.50 -29.60 0.60
CA THR A 324 2.07 -29.24 0.73
C THR A 324 1.60 -28.34 -0.42
N ASN A 325 2.49 -27.47 -0.91
CA ASN A 325 2.20 -26.54 -1.99
C ASN A 325 2.50 -27.08 -3.39
N ASN A 326 2.83 -28.38 -3.51
CA ASN A 326 3.25 -29.05 -4.74
C ASN A 326 4.48 -28.38 -5.41
N ILE A 327 5.43 -27.93 -4.58
CA ILE A 327 6.72 -27.38 -5.02
C ILE A 327 7.74 -28.52 -4.97
N LEU A 328 8.00 -29.11 -6.12
CA LEU A 328 8.76 -30.35 -6.25
C LEU A 328 10.26 -30.06 -6.49
N THR A 329 11.10 -31.09 -6.40
CA THR A 329 12.50 -31.03 -6.81
C THR A 329 12.62 -30.78 -8.32
N SER A 330 13.84 -30.51 -8.82
CA SER A 330 14.07 -30.30 -10.27
C SER A 330 13.76 -31.53 -11.13
N TYR A 331 13.69 -32.72 -10.54
CA TYR A 331 13.33 -33.98 -11.20
C TYR A 331 11.89 -34.41 -10.86
N GLY A 332 11.06 -33.49 -10.35
CA GLY A 332 9.62 -33.72 -10.17
C GLY A 332 9.24 -34.61 -8.99
N SER A 333 10.13 -34.80 -8.02
CA SER A 333 9.81 -35.55 -6.80
C SER A 333 9.48 -34.63 -5.63
N GLN A 334 8.81 -35.15 -4.61
CA GLN A 334 8.73 -34.47 -3.32
C GLN A 334 10.11 -34.36 -2.67
N TYR A 335 10.28 -33.36 -1.80
CA TYR A 335 11.46 -33.23 -0.94
C TYR A 335 11.40 -34.30 0.17
N SER A 336 12.56 -34.87 0.51
CA SER A 336 12.69 -35.89 1.56
C SER A 336 12.26 -35.36 2.93
N SER A 337 11.50 -36.18 3.65
CA SER A 337 10.88 -35.90 4.96
C SER A 337 11.81 -35.33 6.04
N ASN A 338 13.11 -35.54 5.90
CA ASN A 338 14.09 -35.11 6.91
C ASN A 338 14.62 -33.69 6.65
N GLY A 339 14.05 -32.94 5.69
CA GLY A 339 14.55 -31.61 5.35
C GLY A 339 16.00 -31.61 4.88
N GLY A 340 16.45 -32.72 4.29
CA GLY A 340 17.87 -33.03 4.09
C GLY A 340 18.58 -32.19 3.02
N ARG A 341 19.68 -32.73 2.47
CA ARG A 341 20.60 -32.04 1.55
C ARG A 341 19.92 -31.23 0.43
N GLY A 342 18.81 -31.72 -0.11
CA GLY A 342 18.06 -31.03 -1.17
C GLY A 342 17.48 -29.67 -0.75
N VAL A 343 16.93 -29.56 0.47
CA VAL A 343 16.35 -28.33 0.99
C VAL A 343 17.44 -27.32 1.32
N PHE A 344 18.50 -27.75 2.01
CA PHE A 344 19.66 -26.90 2.29
C PHE A 344 20.34 -26.40 1.00
N THR A 345 20.43 -27.25 -0.02
CA THR A 345 20.94 -26.84 -1.33
C THR A 345 20.06 -25.77 -1.97
N LEU A 346 18.73 -25.90 -1.87
CA LEU A 346 17.79 -24.91 -2.37
C LEU A 346 17.94 -23.56 -1.65
N ILE A 347 18.01 -23.56 -0.31
CA ILE A 347 18.21 -22.34 0.50
C ILE A 347 19.50 -21.62 0.07
N ARG A 348 20.62 -22.35 0.03
CA ARG A 348 21.92 -21.80 -0.37
C ARG A 348 21.92 -21.22 -1.79
N TYR A 349 21.21 -21.86 -2.72
CA TYR A 349 21.11 -21.36 -4.09
C TYR A 349 20.19 -20.15 -4.21
N ALA A 350 19.11 -20.09 -3.43
CA ALA A 350 18.28 -18.89 -3.33
C ALA A 350 19.10 -17.70 -2.81
N PHE A 351 19.88 -17.91 -1.73
CA PHE A 351 20.82 -16.90 -1.21
C PHE A 351 21.76 -16.38 -2.31
N LYS A 352 22.45 -17.29 -3.01
CA LYS A 352 23.40 -16.94 -4.08
C LYS A 352 22.73 -16.21 -5.25
N TYR A 353 21.51 -16.61 -5.61
CA TYR A 353 20.74 -15.97 -6.68
C TYR A 353 20.50 -14.48 -6.37
N PHE A 354 19.89 -14.16 -5.23
CA PHE A 354 19.63 -12.76 -4.85
C PHE A 354 20.91 -11.96 -4.59
N TYR A 355 21.93 -12.59 -4.00
CA TYR A 355 23.24 -11.97 -3.83
C TYR A 355 23.87 -11.57 -5.17
N SER A 356 23.79 -12.44 -6.19
CA SER A 356 24.31 -12.16 -7.53
C SER A 356 23.55 -11.05 -8.27
N LEU A 357 22.25 -10.90 -7.98
CA LEU A 357 21.42 -9.80 -8.47
C LEU A 357 21.66 -8.47 -7.73
N LYS A 358 22.56 -8.46 -6.74
CA LYS A 358 22.82 -7.34 -5.81
C LYS A 358 21.61 -6.97 -4.94
N ASP A 359 20.66 -7.90 -4.78
CA ASP A 359 19.59 -7.79 -3.79
C ASP A 359 20.10 -8.31 -2.44
N TYR A 360 20.97 -7.51 -1.83
CA TYR A 360 21.65 -7.90 -0.60
C TYR A 360 20.69 -8.06 0.57
N GLN A 361 19.56 -7.33 0.58
CA GLN A 361 18.55 -7.42 1.63
C GLN A 361 17.87 -8.80 1.58
N THR A 362 17.35 -9.21 0.43
CA THR A 362 16.73 -10.53 0.29
C THR A 362 17.73 -11.65 0.60
N SER A 363 18.99 -11.50 0.17
CA SER A 363 20.03 -12.48 0.52
C SER A 363 20.27 -12.56 2.03
N TYR A 364 20.29 -11.43 2.73
CA TYR A 364 20.46 -11.36 4.18
C TYR A 364 19.28 -11.98 4.94
N GLU A 365 18.05 -11.72 4.48
CA GLU A 365 16.84 -12.35 5.02
C GLU A 365 16.92 -13.88 4.92
N ILE A 366 17.29 -14.41 3.74
CA ILE A 366 17.46 -15.86 3.54
C ILE A 366 18.52 -16.43 4.48
N ALA A 367 19.66 -15.74 4.62
CA ALA A 367 20.78 -16.18 5.45
C ALA A 367 20.40 -16.36 6.93
N ARG A 368 19.52 -15.51 7.46
CA ARG A 368 19.11 -15.54 8.88
C ARG A 368 17.85 -16.33 9.17
N SER A 369 17.09 -16.72 8.15
CA SER A 369 15.75 -17.27 8.36
C SER A 369 15.72 -18.79 8.49
N PHE A 370 16.71 -19.49 7.95
CA PHE A 370 16.69 -20.95 7.89
C PHE A 370 17.85 -21.57 8.68
N VAL A 371 17.52 -22.57 9.51
CA VAL A 371 18.48 -23.26 10.37
C VAL A 371 18.42 -24.79 10.19
N ASN A 372 19.51 -25.46 10.55
CA ASN A 372 19.54 -26.91 10.67
C ASN A 372 18.91 -27.37 12.00
N GLN A 373 18.90 -28.69 12.24
CA GLN A 373 18.34 -29.27 13.46
C GLN A 373 19.05 -28.84 14.75
N TYR A 374 20.29 -28.34 14.65
CA TYR A 374 21.11 -27.84 15.75
C TYR A 374 21.03 -26.32 15.92
N GLY A 375 20.23 -25.64 15.10
CA GLY A 375 20.09 -24.18 15.14
C GLY A 375 21.17 -23.40 14.37
N GLU A 376 22.04 -24.07 13.62
CA GLU A 376 23.06 -23.42 12.79
C GLU A 376 22.45 -22.98 11.46
N TYR A 377 22.86 -21.81 10.95
CA TYR A 377 22.30 -21.25 9.72
C TYR A 377 22.57 -22.12 8.48
N ALA A 378 21.56 -22.21 7.63
CA ALA A 378 21.46 -23.14 6.51
C ALA A 378 22.10 -22.66 5.19
N TYR A 379 22.64 -21.43 5.14
CA TYR A 379 23.05 -20.75 3.90
C TYR A 379 24.51 -20.99 3.51
#